data_AF-A0A075GII3-F1
#
_entry.id   AF-A0A075GII3-F1
#
_cell.length_a   1.000
_cell.length_b   1.000
_cell.length_c   1.000
_cell.angle_alpha   90.00
_cell.angle_beta   90.00
_cell.angle_gamma   90.00
#
_symmetry.space_group_name_H-M   'P 1'
#
loop_
_entity.id
_entity.type
_entity.pdbx_description
1 polymer ?
#
loop_
_entity_poly.entity_id
_entity_poly.type
_entity_poly.pdbx_seq_one_letter_code
_entity_poly.pdbx_strand_id
1 'polypeptide(L)'
;MEVLSDRFSPDTVSDIAAAIWYPFLTAPADRADGWGVATYTELERLSEHEPQSGVRMRDGREYLRQVVDPPEWSEDIAAFRILDDSEIPEGYVFGWQFRAPVIEMQLYMPWLRSRVEALGGSFVQSFVEDLNEVSGEVVVNCVGLGARELCGDEEVVPARGQVIFIDQDPGIGHFDQQPETLTYTIPRSDVTVLGGTAQVDDWGMDIRAEDDDLILSKVEALWPELDRSRIIGGAVGLRPSRSEVRLEVEYIGERRVVHNYGHGGAGVTLSWGCAEEVANLVSQSA
;
A
#
# COMPACT_ATOMS: atom_id res chain seq x y z
N MET A 1 11.46 -4.82 -22.17
CA MET A 1 10.22 -4.26 -21.57
C MET A 1 10.36 -2.75 -21.56
N GLU A 2 9.31 -2.02 -21.87
CA GLU A 2 9.27 -0.56 -21.78
C GLU A 2 8.15 -0.17 -20.81
N VAL A 3 8.42 0.77 -19.91
CA VAL A 3 7.45 1.31 -18.95
C VAL A 3 7.05 2.70 -19.39
N LEU A 4 5.77 2.89 -19.71
CA LEU A 4 5.19 4.18 -20.08
C LEU A 4 4.36 4.70 -18.91
N SER A 5 4.57 5.96 -18.54
CA SER A 5 3.75 6.65 -17.54
C SER A 5 3.85 8.16 -17.69
N ASP A 6 2.81 8.90 -17.34
CA ASP A 6 2.84 10.36 -17.30
C ASP A 6 3.65 10.87 -16.10
N ARG A 7 3.78 10.05 -15.05
CA ARG A 7 4.49 10.36 -13.80
C ARG A 7 5.41 9.23 -13.39
N PHE A 8 6.54 9.58 -12.81
CA PHE A 8 7.45 8.65 -12.14
C PHE A 8 7.74 9.16 -10.73
N SER A 9 8.35 8.31 -9.90
CA SER A 9 8.84 8.72 -8.60
C SER A 9 9.71 9.98 -8.70
N PRO A 10 9.49 11.00 -7.86
CA PRO A 10 8.73 10.96 -6.59
C PRO A 10 7.25 11.37 -6.68
N ASP A 11 6.65 11.47 -7.88
CA ASP A 11 5.36 12.10 -8.11
C ASP A 11 4.18 11.12 -8.29
N THR A 12 4.28 9.92 -7.71
CA THR A 12 3.23 8.89 -7.77
C THR A 12 2.51 8.73 -6.42
N VAL A 13 1.30 8.16 -6.42
CA VAL A 13 0.60 7.82 -5.16
C VAL A 13 1.41 6.85 -4.28
N SER A 14 2.21 5.99 -4.92
CA SER A 14 3.09 5.05 -4.22
C SER A 14 4.15 5.78 -3.39
N ASP A 15 4.68 6.90 -3.86
CA ASP A 15 5.69 7.70 -3.13
C ASP A 15 5.13 8.34 -1.84
N ILE A 16 3.81 8.52 -1.78
CA ILE A 16 3.09 9.11 -0.65
C ILE A 16 2.69 8.05 0.38
N ALA A 17 2.60 6.79 -0.02
CA ALA A 17 2.13 5.72 0.84
C ALA A 17 2.97 5.63 2.14
N ALA A 18 2.29 5.43 3.26
CA ALA A 18 2.96 5.16 4.53
C ALA A 18 3.73 3.83 4.47
N ALA A 19 3.09 2.87 3.80
CA ALA A 19 3.49 1.52 3.39
C ALA A 19 3.97 0.61 4.52
N ILE A 20 3.02 -0.17 5.04
CA ILE A 20 3.25 -1.41 5.78
C ILE A 20 2.53 -2.54 5.06
N TRP A 21 3.11 -3.74 5.06
CA TRP A 21 2.37 -4.93 4.69
C TRP A 21 1.35 -5.24 5.81
N TYR A 22 0.07 -5.12 5.48
CA TYR A 22 -1.01 -5.52 6.38
C TYR A 22 -2.26 -5.80 5.52
N PRO A 23 -2.65 -7.07 5.33
CA PRO A 23 -3.83 -7.42 4.56
C PRO A 23 -5.09 -7.05 5.32
N PHE A 24 -5.83 -6.09 4.76
CA PHE A 24 -7.10 -5.62 5.29
C PHE A 24 -8.06 -5.25 4.14
N LEU A 25 -9.28 -5.81 4.18
CA LEU A 25 -10.38 -5.52 3.24
C LEU A 25 -9.99 -5.57 1.76
N THR A 26 -9.16 -6.54 1.40
CA THR A 26 -8.77 -6.79 0.02
C THR A 26 -9.70 -7.80 -0.63
N ALA A 27 -10.20 -7.47 -1.81
CA ALA A 27 -11.02 -8.35 -2.63
C ALA A 27 -10.39 -8.51 -4.02
N PRO A 28 -10.59 -9.65 -4.69
CA PRO A 28 -11.39 -10.79 -4.25
C PRO A 28 -10.64 -11.60 -3.17
N ALA A 29 -11.37 -12.02 -2.12
CA ALA A 29 -10.76 -12.58 -0.91
C ALA A 29 -9.98 -13.88 -1.18
N ASP A 30 -10.50 -14.73 -2.07
CA ASP A 30 -9.92 -16.03 -2.44
C ASP A 30 -8.55 -15.94 -3.13
N ARG A 31 -8.20 -14.77 -3.68
CA ARG A 31 -6.89 -14.52 -4.30
C ARG A 31 -6.01 -13.61 -3.45
N ALA A 32 -6.62 -12.65 -2.76
CA ALA A 32 -5.89 -11.63 -2.01
C ALA A 32 -5.01 -12.20 -0.89
N ASP A 33 -5.45 -13.26 -0.21
CA ASP A 33 -4.65 -13.91 0.82
C ASP A 33 -3.36 -14.50 0.25
N GLY A 34 -3.47 -15.24 -0.86
CA GLY A 34 -2.31 -15.80 -1.56
C GLY A 34 -1.35 -14.73 -2.06
N TRP A 35 -1.88 -13.63 -2.63
CA TRP A 35 -1.04 -12.51 -3.05
C TRP A 35 -0.36 -11.81 -1.87
N GLY A 36 -1.07 -11.68 -0.75
CA GLY A 36 -0.56 -11.10 0.49
C GLY A 36 0.63 -11.89 1.01
N VAL A 37 0.48 -13.20 1.19
CA VAL A 37 1.55 -14.08 1.71
C VAL A 37 2.76 -14.12 0.79
N ALA A 38 2.55 -14.22 -0.53
CA ALA A 38 3.64 -14.15 -1.51
C ALA A 38 4.41 -12.82 -1.40
N THR A 39 3.67 -11.72 -1.17
CA THR A 39 4.26 -10.40 -1.00
C THR A 39 5.02 -10.24 0.31
N TYR A 40 4.48 -10.75 1.42
CA TYR A 40 5.21 -10.79 2.70
C TYR A 40 6.55 -11.49 2.52
N THR A 41 6.53 -12.68 1.93
CA THR A 41 7.71 -13.54 1.75
C THR A 41 8.81 -12.82 0.96
N GLU A 42 8.45 -12.19 -0.16
CA GLU A 42 9.44 -11.48 -0.98
C GLU A 42 9.95 -10.22 -0.30
N LEU A 43 9.09 -9.46 0.39
CA LEU A 43 9.52 -8.27 1.14
C LEU A 43 10.42 -8.61 2.33
N GLU A 44 10.14 -9.71 3.04
CA GLU A 44 11.01 -10.23 4.09
C GLU A 44 12.40 -10.57 3.50
N ARG A 45 12.43 -11.31 2.38
CA ARG A 45 13.68 -11.62 1.66
C ARG A 45 14.45 -10.34 1.27
N LEU A 46 13.77 -9.34 0.73
CA LEU A 46 14.38 -8.05 0.35
C LEU A 46 14.94 -7.31 1.55
N SER A 47 14.26 -7.35 2.70
CA SER A 47 14.73 -6.71 3.93
C SER A 47 16.08 -7.26 4.40
N GLU A 48 16.31 -8.56 4.18
CA GLU A 48 17.53 -9.27 4.58
C GLU A 48 18.65 -9.16 3.54
N HIS A 49 18.32 -9.28 2.25
CA HIS A 49 19.30 -9.47 1.18
C HIS A 49 19.53 -8.23 0.32
N GLU A 50 18.59 -7.28 0.32
CA GLU A 50 18.62 -6.08 -0.51
C GLU A 50 18.27 -4.84 0.34
N PRO A 51 19.01 -4.54 1.44
CA PRO A 51 18.63 -3.51 2.41
C PRO A 51 18.56 -2.10 1.82
N GLN A 52 19.16 -1.85 0.66
CA GLN A 52 19.05 -0.61 -0.10
C GLN A 52 17.68 -0.42 -0.79
N SER A 53 16.83 -1.45 -0.80
CA SER A 53 15.44 -1.37 -1.25
C SER A 53 14.56 -0.49 -0.33
N GLY A 54 15.01 -0.18 0.89
CA GLY A 54 14.20 0.55 1.86
C GLY A 54 13.15 -0.31 2.57
N VAL A 55 13.16 -1.63 2.38
CA VAL A 55 12.30 -2.57 3.11
C VAL A 55 12.94 -2.92 4.46
N ARG A 56 12.14 -2.85 5.53
CA ARG A 56 12.56 -3.17 6.90
C ARG A 56 11.46 -3.90 7.64
N MET A 57 11.81 -4.97 8.36
CA MET A 57 10.87 -5.62 9.27
C MET A 57 10.70 -4.80 10.55
N ARG A 58 9.46 -4.48 10.91
CA ARG A 58 9.12 -3.73 12.13
C ARG A 58 8.04 -4.46 12.91
N ASP A 59 8.12 -4.35 14.23
CA ASP A 59 7.07 -4.82 15.11
C ASP A 59 5.92 -3.82 15.11
N GLY A 60 4.69 -4.35 15.19
CA GLY A 60 3.46 -3.59 15.23
C GLY A 60 2.45 -4.22 16.18
N ARG A 61 1.53 -3.41 16.69
CA ARG A 61 0.39 -3.86 17.50
C ARG A 61 -0.91 -3.35 16.90
N GLU A 62 -1.80 -4.27 16.55
CA GLU A 62 -3.18 -3.97 16.19
C GLU A 62 -4.03 -4.01 17.46
N TYR A 63 -4.86 -2.98 17.64
CA TYR A 63 -5.80 -2.86 18.75
C TYR A 63 -7.24 -2.89 18.24
N LEU A 64 -8.07 -3.73 18.86
CA LEU A 64 -9.46 -3.94 18.47
C LEU A 64 -10.42 -3.65 19.63
N ARG A 65 -11.59 -3.12 19.28
CA ARG A 65 -12.70 -2.85 20.23
C ARG A 65 -13.62 -4.05 20.45
N GLN A 66 -13.32 -5.16 19.78
CA GLN A 66 -14.07 -6.41 19.88
C GLN A 66 -13.07 -7.57 19.84
N VAL A 67 -13.41 -8.65 20.54
CA VAL A 67 -12.68 -9.91 20.45
C VAL A 67 -13.09 -10.60 19.15
N VAL A 68 -12.10 -11.00 18.36
CA VAL A 68 -12.28 -11.67 17.06
C VAL A 68 -11.34 -12.86 16.97
N ASP A 69 -11.61 -13.76 16.04
CA ASP A 69 -10.64 -14.80 15.70
C ASP A 69 -9.41 -14.16 15.00
N PRO A 70 -8.19 -14.67 15.25
CA PRO A 70 -7.01 -14.21 14.53
C PRO A 70 -7.17 -14.33 13.01
N PRO A 71 -6.58 -13.41 12.23
CA PRO A 71 -6.62 -13.49 10.78
C PRO A 71 -5.96 -14.78 10.25
N GLU A 72 -6.40 -15.29 9.09
CA GLU A 72 -5.90 -16.55 8.52
C GLU A 72 -4.39 -16.51 8.26
N TRP A 73 -3.86 -15.36 7.81
CA TRP A 73 -2.43 -15.15 7.57
C TRP A 73 -1.56 -15.10 8.84
N SER A 74 -2.15 -15.15 10.04
CA SER A 74 -1.41 -15.02 11.30
C SER A 74 -0.38 -16.14 11.52
N GLU A 75 -0.62 -17.32 10.96
CA GLU A 75 0.30 -18.47 11.04
C GLU A 75 1.49 -18.34 10.07
N ASP A 76 1.37 -17.49 9.05
CA ASP A 76 2.36 -17.33 7.98
C ASP A 76 3.36 -16.19 8.23
N ILE A 77 3.20 -15.43 9.32
CA ILE A 77 4.01 -14.25 9.60
C ILE A 77 4.83 -14.37 10.89
N ALA A 78 5.91 -13.57 10.96
CA ALA A 78 6.78 -13.59 12.12
C ALA A 78 6.16 -12.91 13.34
N ALA A 79 6.51 -13.45 14.52
CA ALA A 79 6.24 -12.86 15.83
C ALA A 79 4.76 -12.57 16.15
N PHE A 80 3.82 -13.28 15.52
CA PHE A 80 2.40 -13.15 15.85
C PHE A 80 2.10 -13.66 17.26
N ARG A 81 1.41 -12.86 18.07
CA ARG A 81 0.86 -13.25 19.36
C ARG A 81 -0.30 -12.35 19.78
N ILE A 82 -1.23 -12.89 20.56
CA ILE A 82 -2.24 -12.09 21.24
C ILE A 82 -1.58 -11.24 22.34
N LEU A 83 -2.08 -10.02 22.51
CA LEU A 83 -1.62 -9.09 23.55
C LEU A 83 -2.18 -9.46 24.92
N ASP A 84 -1.39 -9.21 25.96
CA ASP A 84 -1.88 -9.24 27.33
C ASP A 84 -2.72 -7.99 27.65
N ASP A 85 -3.66 -8.07 28.59
CA ASP A 85 -4.51 -6.94 29.01
C ASP A 85 -3.70 -5.68 29.38
N SER A 86 -2.47 -5.84 29.88
CA SER A 86 -1.60 -4.71 30.25
C SER A 86 -0.97 -3.98 29.06
N GLU A 87 -1.02 -4.57 27.86
CA GLU A 87 -0.52 -4.01 26.61
C GLU A 87 -1.62 -3.32 25.79
N ILE A 88 -2.89 -3.46 26.20
CA ILE A 88 -4.06 -2.93 25.50
C ILE A 88 -4.40 -1.52 26.02
N PRO A 89 -4.43 -0.50 25.15
CA PRO A 89 -4.80 0.87 25.55
C PRO A 89 -6.26 0.99 26.00
N GLU A 90 -6.56 2.05 26.75
CA GLU A 90 -7.93 2.36 27.15
C GLU A 90 -8.85 2.52 25.92
N GLY A 91 -10.05 1.93 25.99
CA GLY A 91 -11.02 1.93 24.89
C GLY A 91 -10.89 0.77 23.91
N TYR A 92 -9.85 -0.06 24.05
CA TYR A 92 -9.67 -1.32 23.32
C TYR A 92 -9.82 -2.52 24.26
N VAL A 93 -10.14 -3.69 23.71
CA VAL A 93 -10.42 -4.91 24.50
C VAL A 93 -9.70 -6.15 23.97
N PHE A 94 -9.06 -6.05 22.81
CA PHE A 94 -8.36 -7.14 22.16
C PHE A 94 -7.24 -6.60 21.26
N GLY A 95 -6.30 -7.45 20.88
CA GLY A 95 -5.23 -7.06 19.97
C GLY A 95 -4.17 -8.11 19.82
N TRP A 96 -3.30 -7.90 18.84
CA TRP A 96 -2.15 -8.77 18.59
C TRP A 96 -0.92 -7.95 18.25
N GLN A 97 0.24 -8.52 18.60
CA GLN A 97 1.52 -8.07 18.08
C GLN A 97 1.89 -8.91 16.86
N PHE A 98 2.55 -8.30 15.90
CA PHE A 98 3.05 -8.93 14.69
C PHE A 98 4.36 -8.26 14.24
N ARG A 99 5.11 -8.93 13.36
CA ARG A 99 6.23 -8.32 12.64
C ARG A 99 5.91 -8.29 11.15
N ALA A 100 5.99 -7.10 10.55
CA ALA A 100 5.67 -6.91 9.14
C ALA A 100 6.70 -6.03 8.42
N PRO A 101 6.84 -6.20 7.09
CA PRO A 101 7.58 -5.27 6.25
C PRO A 101 6.98 -3.86 6.27
N VAL A 102 7.79 -2.87 6.63
CA VAL A 102 7.58 -1.44 6.37
C VAL A 102 8.48 -1.05 5.19
N ILE A 103 7.93 -0.29 4.24
CA ILE A 103 8.64 0.08 3.01
C ILE A 103 8.77 1.59 2.92
N GLU A 104 10.01 2.07 2.87
CA GLU A 104 10.30 3.46 2.58
C GLU A 104 10.21 3.69 1.07
N MET A 105 9.03 4.11 0.61
CA MET A 105 8.71 4.21 -0.82
C MET A 105 9.67 5.11 -1.60
N GLN A 106 10.22 6.14 -0.95
CA GLN A 106 11.22 7.04 -1.51
C GLN A 106 12.56 6.35 -1.82
N LEU A 107 12.85 5.21 -1.21
CA LEU A 107 13.99 4.34 -1.53
C LEU A 107 13.57 3.20 -2.46
N TYR A 108 12.39 2.63 -2.21
CA TYR A 108 11.89 1.46 -2.92
C TYR A 108 11.58 1.72 -4.40
N MET A 109 10.95 2.86 -4.71
CA MET A 109 10.58 3.19 -6.09
C MET A 109 11.82 3.42 -6.98
N PRO A 110 12.85 4.19 -6.57
CA PRO A 110 14.11 4.27 -7.31
C PRO A 110 14.84 2.92 -7.39
N TRP A 111 14.80 2.12 -6.32
CA TRP A 111 15.40 0.78 -6.34
C TRP A 111 14.74 -0.11 -7.40
N LEU A 112 13.41 -0.21 -7.43
CA LEU A 112 12.67 -0.97 -8.46
C LEU A 112 13.01 -0.49 -9.87
N ARG A 113 13.07 0.83 -10.08
CA ARG A 113 13.49 1.41 -11.37
C ARG A 113 14.88 0.91 -11.78
N SER A 114 15.85 0.99 -10.87
CA SER A 114 17.22 0.54 -11.14
C SER A 114 17.31 -0.95 -11.48
N ARG A 115 16.44 -1.79 -10.88
CA ARG A 115 16.34 -3.22 -11.19
C ARG A 115 15.83 -3.44 -12.62
N VAL A 116 14.79 -2.72 -13.02
CA VAL A 116 14.25 -2.78 -14.39
C VAL A 116 15.29 -2.34 -15.41
N GLU A 117 15.99 -1.23 -15.17
CA GLU A 117 17.05 -0.72 -16.06
C GLU A 117 18.22 -1.70 -16.18
N ALA A 118 18.65 -2.29 -15.06
CA ALA A 118 19.71 -3.30 -15.05
C ALA A 118 19.36 -4.57 -15.84
N LEU A 119 18.06 -4.87 -15.95
CA LEU A 119 17.53 -5.97 -16.78
C LEU A 119 17.27 -5.54 -18.24
N GLY A 120 17.67 -4.32 -18.63
CA GLY A 120 17.54 -3.80 -19.98
C GLY A 120 16.17 -3.19 -20.30
N GLY A 121 15.35 -2.90 -19.28
CA GLY A 121 14.11 -2.16 -19.45
C GLY A 121 14.34 -0.66 -19.65
N SER A 122 13.39 0.01 -20.31
CA SER A 122 13.37 1.46 -20.54
C SER A 122 12.17 2.12 -19.86
N PHE A 123 12.29 3.41 -19.59
CA PHE A 123 11.21 4.25 -19.03
C PHE A 123 10.96 5.43 -19.96
N VAL A 124 9.71 5.63 -20.35
CA VAL A 124 9.29 6.72 -21.22
C VAL A 124 8.20 7.51 -20.53
N GLN A 125 8.45 8.82 -20.35
CA GLN A 125 7.44 9.70 -19.80
C GLN A 125 6.47 10.12 -20.91
N SER A 126 5.24 9.62 -20.83
CA SER A 126 4.18 9.91 -21.80
C SER A 126 2.81 9.69 -21.17
N PHE A 127 1.85 10.53 -21.54
CA PHE A 127 0.45 10.25 -21.29
C PHE A 127 -0.09 9.28 -22.35
N VAL A 128 -0.92 8.33 -21.94
CA VAL A 128 -1.55 7.33 -22.82
C VAL A 128 -3.05 7.57 -22.78
N GLU A 129 -3.62 7.95 -23.92
CA GLU A 129 -5.07 8.20 -24.06
C GLU A 129 -5.83 6.93 -24.49
N ASP A 130 -5.17 6.03 -25.22
CA ASP A 130 -5.74 4.76 -25.68
C ASP A 130 -4.66 3.65 -25.62
N LEU A 131 -5.04 2.49 -25.05
CA LEU A 131 -4.18 1.31 -24.99
C LEU A 131 -3.79 0.75 -26.38
N ASN A 132 -4.55 1.08 -27.43
CA ASN A 132 -4.20 0.72 -28.80
C ASN A 132 -2.93 1.42 -29.32
N GLU A 133 -2.61 2.60 -28.77
CA GLU A 133 -1.43 3.39 -29.15
C GLU A 133 -0.13 2.85 -28.53
N VAL A 134 -0.25 2.01 -27.49
CA VAL A 134 0.89 1.41 -26.81
C VAL A 134 1.50 0.31 -27.69
N SER A 135 2.80 0.42 -27.97
CA SER A 135 3.53 -0.60 -28.73
C SER A 135 3.77 -1.87 -27.90
N GLY A 136 3.69 -3.03 -28.56
CA GLY A 136 3.95 -4.33 -27.94
C GLY A 136 2.92 -5.38 -28.31
N GLU A 137 3.30 -6.66 -28.18
CA GLU A 137 2.39 -7.79 -28.35
C GLU A 137 1.48 -7.96 -27.13
N VAL A 138 2.02 -7.71 -25.94
CA VAL A 138 1.32 -7.76 -24.65
C VAL A 138 1.46 -6.43 -23.94
N VAL A 139 0.34 -5.88 -23.47
CA VAL A 139 0.32 -4.67 -22.64
C VAL A 139 -0.06 -5.07 -21.22
N VAL A 140 0.72 -4.63 -20.24
CA VAL A 140 0.37 -4.76 -18.82
C VAL A 140 -0.14 -3.41 -18.34
N ASN A 141 -1.41 -3.34 -18.00
CA ASN A 141 -2.10 -2.12 -17.62
C ASN A 141 -2.11 -1.95 -16.08
N CYS A 142 -1.20 -1.11 -15.57
CA CYS A 142 -1.02 -0.81 -14.15
C CYS A 142 -1.32 0.66 -13.79
N VAL A 143 -2.27 1.32 -14.47
CA VAL A 143 -2.46 2.78 -14.39
C VAL A 143 -3.15 3.29 -13.11
N GLY A 144 -3.48 2.39 -12.16
CA GLY A 144 -4.11 2.77 -10.89
C GLY A 144 -5.41 3.54 -11.11
N LEU A 145 -5.49 4.77 -10.59
CA LEU A 145 -6.68 5.61 -10.67
C LEU A 145 -7.01 6.05 -12.10
N GLY A 146 -6.00 6.09 -12.99
CA GLY A 146 -6.18 6.43 -14.41
C GLY A 146 -7.06 5.43 -15.17
N ALA A 147 -7.31 4.24 -14.62
CA ALA A 147 -8.15 3.22 -15.24
C ALA A 147 -9.61 3.66 -15.37
N ARG A 148 -10.04 4.59 -14.50
CA ARG A 148 -11.37 5.22 -14.60
C ARG A 148 -11.60 5.86 -15.96
N GLU A 149 -10.59 6.57 -16.47
CA GLU A 149 -10.67 7.28 -17.76
C GLU A 149 -10.21 6.39 -18.91
N LEU A 150 -9.02 5.77 -18.79
CA LEU A 150 -8.39 4.99 -19.85
C LEU A 150 -9.17 3.70 -20.19
N CYS A 151 -9.84 3.10 -19.21
CA CYS A 151 -10.59 1.85 -19.40
C CYS A 151 -12.10 2.03 -19.25
N GLY A 152 -12.57 3.25 -18.94
CA GLY A 152 -13.98 3.50 -18.60
C GLY A 152 -14.46 2.72 -17.38
N ASP A 153 -13.56 2.33 -16.47
CA ASP A 153 -13.92 1.56 -15.28
C ASP A 153 -14.42 2.49 -14.17
N GLU A 154 -15.74 2.74 -14.16
CA GLU A 154 -16.38 3.65 -13.19
C GLU A 154 -16.34 3.13 -11.74
N GLU A 155 -16.04 1.84 -11.51
CA GLU A 155 -15.83 1.30 -10.16
C GLU A 155 -14.54 1.82 -9.52
N VAL A 156 -13.60 2.31 -10.34
CA VAL A 156 -12.37 2.93 -9.86
C VAL A 156 -12.68 4.36 -9.39
N VAL A 157 -12.56 4.56 -8.08
CA VAL A 157 -12.79 5.84 -7.38
C VAL A 157 -11.64 6.14 -6.43
N PRO A 158 -11.33 7.43 -6.17
CA PRO A 158 -10.29 7.75 -5.19
C PRO A 158 -10.79 7.46 -3.77
N ALA A 159 -9.91 6.92 -2.93
CA ALA A 159 -10.03 7.06 -1.48
C ALA A 159 -8.89 7.95 -0.98
N ARG A 160 -9.18 9.24 -0.82
CA ARG A 160 -8.23 10.25 -0.35
C ARG A 160 -7.73 9.90 1.04
N GLY A 161 -6.42 9.94 1.22
CA GLY A 161 -5.76 9.76 2.50
C GLY A 161 -4.75 10.85 2.76
N GLN A 162 -4.89 11.48 3.93
CA GLN A 162 -3.92 12.39 4.48
C GLN A 162 -3.07 11.67 5.54
N VAL A 163 -1.78 12.04 5.58
CA VAL A 163 -0.81 11.55 6.57
C VAL A 163 0.01 12.71 7.10
N ILE A 164 0.51 12.56 8.32
CA ILE A 164 1.43 13.49 8.98
C ILE A 164 2.78 12.77 9.16
N PHE A 165 3.87 13.51 8.98
CA PHE A 165 5.22 13.05 9.27
C PHE A 165 5.72 13.69 10.56
N ILE A 166 6.23 12.86 11.47
CA ILE A 166 6.79 13.30 12.74
C ILE A 166 8.20 12.73 12.90
N ASP A 167 9.14 13.57 13.32
CA ASP A 167 10.45 13.11 13.80
C ASP A 167 10.26 12.65 15.24
N GLN A 168 9.68 11.47 15.47
CA GLN A 168 9.59 10.86 16.81
C GLN A 168 9.33 9.37 16.61
N ASP A 169 10.09 8.51 17.28
CA ASP A 169 9.94 7.06 17.18
C ASP A 169 9.07 6.53 18.35
N PRO A 170 7.90 5.91 18.09
CA PRO A 170 7.10 5.21 19.10
C PRO A 170 7.74 3.90 19.59
N GLY A 171 8.83 3.43 18.97
CA GLY A 171 9.51 2.17 19.25
C GLY A 171 8.84 0.95 18.62
N ILE A 172 7.50 0.94 18.61
CA ILE A 172 6.66 -0.06 17.94
C ILE A 172 5.56 0.64 17.14
N GLY A 173 5.11 0.06 16.03
CA GLY A 173 3.95 0.59 15.32
C GLY A 173 2.64 0.35 16.08
N HIS A 174 1.72 1.30 16.05
CA HIS A 174 0.40 1.20 16.67
C HIS A 174 -0.66 1.25 15.58
N PHE A 175 -1.67 0.38 15.61
CA PHE A 175 -2.65 0.24 14.52
C PHE A 175 -4.06 0.04 15.06
N ASP A 176 -5.03 0.65 14.38
CA ASP A 176 -6.47 0.39 14.44
C ASP A 176 -6.95 0.48 12.99
N GLN A 177 -6.95 -0.64 12.27
CA GLN A 177 -7.15 -0.64 10.82
C GLN A 177 -8.63 -0.69 10.41
N GLN A 178 -9.58 -0.66 11.35
CA GLN A 178 -11.01 -0.72 11.02
C GLN A 178 -11.44 0.52 10.20
N PRO A 179 -12.36 0.40 9.23
CA PRO A 179 -12.65 1.50 8.29
C PRO A 179 -13.09 2.78 8.99
N GLU A 180 -13.90 2.66 10.04
CA GLU A 180 -14.46 3.79 10.78
C GLU A 180 -13.41 4.45 11.68
N THR A 181 -12.42 3.68 12.14
CA THR A 181 -11.46 4.10 13.16
C THR A 181 -10.01 4.11 12.70
N LEU A 182 -9.79 3.96 11.38
CA LEU A 182 -8.48 3.92 10.73
C LEU A 182 -7.49 4.87 11.39
N THR A 183 -6.48 4.30 12.02
CA THR A 183 -5.39 5.00 12.72
C THR A 183 -4.15 4.13 12.68
N TYR A 184 -2.99 4.72 12.43
CA TYR A 184 -1.72 4.03 12.50
C TYR A 184 -0.54 4.96 12.80
N THR A 185 0.47 4.39 13.44
CA THR A 185 1.82 4.93 13.51
C THR A 185 2.77 3.93 12.86
N ILE A 186 3.51 4.36 11.84
CA ILE A 186 4.45 3.52 11.10
C ILE A 186 5.85 4.11 11.26
N PRO A 187 6.69 3.55 12.15
CA PRO A 187 8.06 4.01 12.35
C PRO A 187 8.96 3.56 11.18
N ARG A 188 9.30 4.49 10.29
CA ARG A 188 10.33 4.27 9.27
C ARG A 188 11.71 4.58 9.84
N SER A 189 12.76 4.49 9.02
CA SER A 189 14.12 4.87 9.45
C SER A 189 14.36 6.38 9.43
N ASP A 190 13.61 7.14 8.62
CA ASP A 190 13.71 8.59 8.49
C ASP A 190 12.72 9.34 9.39
N VAL A 191 11.46 8.91 9.39
CA VAL A 191 10.34 9.57 10.09
C VAL A 191 9.33 8.53 10.57
N THR A 192 8.46 8.91 11.49
CA THR A 192 7.23 8.14 11.75
C THR A 192 6.09 8.74 10.94
N VAL A 193 5.35 7.88 10.25
CA VAL A 193 4.11 8.27 9.56
C VAL A 193 2.94 8.09 10.50
N LEU A 194 2.16 9.14 10.64
CA LEU A 194 0.90 9.12 11.35
C LEU A 194 -0.20 9.14 10.30
N GLY A 195 -1.10 8.18 10.34
CA GLY A 195 -2.27 8.21 9.49
C GLY A 195 -3.46 7.57 10.16
N GLY A 196 -4.59 7.51 9.47
CA GLY A 196 -4.82 8.26 8.24
C GLY A 196 -6.30 8.39 7.97
N THR A 197 -6.64 9.23 7.01
CA THR A 197 -8.01 9.32 6.49
C THR A 197 -8.21 8.38 5.30
N ALA A 198 -9.48 8.05 5.03
CA ALA A 198 -9.93 7.31 3.87
C ALA A 198 -11.28 7.90 3.39
N GLN A 199 -11.22 9.02 2.69
CA GLN A 199 -12.40 9.74 2.19
C GLN A 199 -12.69 9.29 0.75
N VAL A 200 -13.73 8.47 0.58
CA VAL A 200 -14.14 7.93 -0.72
C VAL A 200 -14.72 9.03 -1.60
N ASP A 201 -14.39 8.99 -2.89
CA ASP A 201 -14.82 9.94 -3.93
C ASP A 201 -14.34 11.39 -3.72
N ASP A 202 -13.33 11.57 -2.85
CA ASP A 202 -12.68 12.86 -2.65
C ASP A 202 -11.43 12.97 -3.53
N TRP A 203 -11.41 13.99 -4.39
CA TRP A 203 -10.32 14.26 -5.34
C TRP A 203 -9.36 15.36 -4.87
N GLY A 204 -9.60 15.94 -3.69
CA GLY A 204 -8.81 17.06 -3.17
C GLY A 204 -7.37 16.64 -2.82
N MET A 205 -6.39 17.40 -3.28
CA MET A 205 -4.97 17.16 -2.99
C MET A 205 -4.38 18.07 -1.92
N ASP A 206 -5.14 19.07 -1.46
CA ASP A 206 -4.70 19.99 -0.41
C ASP A 206 -4.76 19.32 0.96
N ILE A 207 -3.78 19.60 1.80
CA ILE A 207 -3.81 19.23 3.23
C ILE A 207 -4.91 20.03 3.92
N ARG A 208 -5.73 19.35 4.72
CA ARG A 208 -6.86 19.93 5.47
C ARG A 208 -6.59 19.88 6.96
N ALA A 209 -6.78 21.00 7.65
CA ALA A 209 -6.51 21.10 9.08
C ALA A 209 -7.42 20.18 9.91
N GLU A 210 -8.68 20.02 9.47
CA GLU A 210 -9.64 19.11 10.11
C GLU A 210 -9.22 17.64 10.02
N ASP A 211 -8.53 17.24 8.95
CA ASP A 211 -8.00 15.89 8.80
C ASP A 211 -6.75 15.70 9.68
N ASP A 212 -5.91 16.72 9.82
CA ASP A 212 -4.77 16.69 10.75
C ASP A 212 -5.24 16.55 12.20
N ASP A 213 -6.23 17.33 12.62
CA ASP A 213 -6.83 17.26 13.96
C ASP A 213 -7.45 15.87 14.22
N LEU A 214 -8.12 15.30 13.22
CA LEU A 214 -8.68 13.95 13.29
C LEU A 214 -7.58 12.88 13.44
N ILE A 215 -6.51 12.96 12.66
CA ILE A 215 -5.38 12.01 12.75
C ILE A 215 -4.72 12.13 14.12
N LEU A 216 -4.38 13.33 14.56
CA LEU A 216 -3.69 13.56 15.83
C LEU A 216 -4.52 13.11 17.03
N SER A 217 -5.82 13.42 17.06
CA SER A 217 -6.70 13.00 18.16
C SER A 217 -6.79 11.47 18.29
N LYS A 218 -6.84 10.75 17.17
CA LYS A 218 -6.84 9.28 17.17
C LYS A 218 -5.49 8.69 17.58
N VAL A 219 -4.39 9.26 17.05
CA VAL A 219 -3.04 8.80 17.37
C VAL A 219 -2.71 9.04 18.83
N GLU A 220 -3.04 10.18 19.41
CA GLU A 220 -2.79 10.49 20.84
C GLU A 220 -3.58 9.57 21.78
N ALA A 221 -4.69 8.99 21.34
CA ALA A 221 -5.39 7.96 22.09
C ALA A 221 -4.63 6.62 22.14
N LEU A 222 -3.84 6.32 21.10
CA LEU A 222 -3.01 5.10 21.01
C LEU A 222 -1.58 5.30 21.51
N TRP A 223 -1.07 6.53 21.41
CA TRP A 223 0.29 6.93 21.75
C TRP A 223 0.30 8.32 22.41
N PRO A 224 -0.04 8.39 23.72
CA PRO A 224 -0.17 9.65 24.45
C PRO A 224 1.13 10.44 24.59
N GLU A 225 2.29 9.82 24.40
CA GLU A 225 3.61 10.44 24.45
C GLU A 225 3.98 11.21 23.17
N LEU A 226 3.08 11.26 22.18
CA LEU A 226 3.28 12.04 20.96
C LEU A 226 3.57 13.51 21.28
N ASP A 227 4.64 14.04 20.69
CA ASP A 227 5.04 15.44 20.80
C ASP A 227 4.76 16.17 19.48
N ARG A 228 3.63 16.88 19.43
CA ARG A 228 3.21 17.65 18.25
C ARG A 228 4.26 18.67 17.77
N SER A 229 5.19 19.11 18.63
CA SER A 229 6.25 20.05 18.22
C SER A 229 7.29 19.43 17.28
N ARG A 230 7.34 18.08 17.18
CA ARG A 230 8.23 17.34 16.28
C ARG A 230 7.59 17.01 14.92
N ILE A 231 6.38 17.52 14.64
CA ILE A 231 5.75 17.39 13.32
C ILE A 231 6.56 18.17 12.29
N ILE A 232 6.89 17.51 11.18
CA ILE A 232 7.77 18.04 10.13
C ILE A 232 7.07 18.23 8.78
N GLY A 233 5.85 17.71 8.62
CA GLY A 233 5.06 17.89 7.41
C GLY A 233 3.92 16.88 7.30
N GLY A 234 3.37 16.78 6.09
CA GLY A 234 2.31 15.84 5.75
C GLY A 234 2.16 15.71 4.25
N ALA A 235 1.33 14.78 3.82
CA ALA A 235 1.04 14.54 2.41
C ALA A 235 -0.38 13.99 2.22
N VAL A 236 -0.89 14.11 0.99
CA VAL A 236 -2.20 13.61 0.58
C VAL A 236 -2.04 12.72 -0.64
N GLY A 237 -2.61 11.53 -0.61
CA GLY A 237 -2.62 10.59 -1.74
C GLY A 237 -4.03 10.09 -2.07
N LEU A 238 -4.28 9.79 -3.34
CA LEU A 238 -5.55 9.24 -3.82
C LEU A 238 -5.39 7.75 -4.10
N ARG A 239 -5.85 6.92 -3.17
CA ARG A 239 -5.80 5.46 -3.34
C ARG A 239 -6.75 5.04 -4.48
N PRO A 240 -6.32 4.19 -5.43
CA PRO A 240 -7.17 3.74 -6.53
C PRO A 240 -8.09 2.63 -6.05
N SER A 241 -9.14 2.99 -5.33
CA SER A 241 -10.10 2.04 -4.77
C SER A 241 -11.02 1.50 -5.85
N ARG A 242 -11.28 0.20 -5.79
CA ARG A 242 -12.23 -0.54 -6.62
C ARG A 242 -12.88 -1.59 -5.73
N SER A 243 -14.04 -2.13 -6.13
CA SER A 243 -14.71 -3.22 -5.41
C SER A 243 -13.80 -4.44 -5.22
N GLU A 244 -13.04 -4.78 -6.26
CA GLU A 244 -12.06 -5.86 -6.33
C GLU A 244 -10.86 -5.42 -7.15
N VAL A 245 -9.66 -5.96 -6.85
CA VAL A 245 -8.49 -5.80 -7.71
C VAL A 245 -8.81 -6.39 -9.08
N ARG A 246 -8.69 -5.58 -10.13
CA ARG A 246 -8.85 -6.05 -11.51
C ARG A 246 -7.52 -6.62 -11.99
N LEU A 247 -7.37 -7.94 -11.83
CA LEU A 247 -6.26 -8.72 -12.35
C LEU A 247 -6.78 -9.83 -13.27
N GLU A 248 -6.77 -9.55 -14.58
CA GLU A 248 -7.33 -10.41 -15.62
C GLU A 248 -6.74 -10.12 -17.00
N VAL A 249 -7.03 -11.00 -17.98
CA VAL A 249 -6.66 -10.81 -19.39
C VAL A 249 -7.87 -10.34 -20.18
N GLU A 250 -7.69 -9.26 -20.95
CA GLU A 250 -8.62 -8.77 -21.95
C GLU A 250 -7.96 -8.78 -23.35
N TYR A 251 -8.74 -9.00 -24.40
CA TYR A 251 -8.27 -8.86 -25.78
C TYR A 251 -8.90 -7.60 -26.40
N ILE A 252 -8.07 -6.60 -26.68
CA ILE A 252 -8.46 -5.38 -27.38
C ILE A 252 -8.05 -5.55 -28.85
N GLY A 253 -9.01 -5.90 -29.70
CA GLY A 253 -8.72 -6.36 -31.06
C GLY A 253 -7.93 -7.67 -31.02
N GLU A 254 -6.73 -7.67 -31.62
CA GLU A 254 -5.80 -8.81 -31.57
C GLU A 254 -4.77 -8.70 -30.43
N ARG A 255 -4.76 -7.58 -29.70
CA ARG A 255 -3.78 -7.31 -28.66
C ARG A 255 -4.23 -7.86 -27.32
N ARG A 256 -3.32 -8.57 -26.66
CA ARG A 256 -3.52 -9.07 -25.30
C ARG A 256 -3.17 -7.99 -24.28
N VAL A 257 -4.11 -7.68 -23.40
CA VAL A 257 -3.95 -6.74 -22.29
C VAL A 257 -4.11 -7.49 -20.97
N VAL A 258 -3.15 -7.36 -20.06
CA VAL A 258 -3.25 -7.86 -18.69
C VAL A 258 -3.51 -6.67 -17.78
N HIS A 259 -4.72 -6.58 -17.23
CA HIS A 259 -5.07 -5.53 -16.27
C HIS A 259 -4.50 -5.88 -14.90
N ASN A 260 -4.02 -4.87 -14.17
CA ASN A 260 -3.58 -4.99 -12.77
C ASN A 260 -3.72 -3.63 -12.06
N TYR A 261 -4.92 -3.30 -11.61
CA TYR A 261 -5.22 -2.05 -10.90
C TYR A 261 -6.40 -2.20 -9.92
N GLY A 262 -6.76 -1.12 -9.22
CA GLY A 262 -7.87 -1.15 -8.25
C GLY A 262 -7.45 -1.61 -6.85
N HIS A 263 -6.19 -1.45 -6.48
CA HIS A 263 -5.62 -1.97 -5.24
C HIS A 263 -6.04 -1.22 -3.96
N GLY A 264 -6.73 -0.08 -4.07
CA GLY A 264 -7.10 0.73 -2.92
C GLY A 264 -5.91 1.03 -2.00
N GLY A 265 -6.08 0.80 -0.69
CA GLY A 265 -5.01 0.97 0.30
C GLY A 265 -4.02 -0.19 0.41
N ALA A 266 -4.24 -1.29 -0.31
CA ALA A 266 -3.48 -2.53 -0.16
C ALA A 266 -2.46 -2.78 -1.27
N GLY A 267 -2.16 -1.77 -2.11
CA GLY A 267 -1.25 -1.92 -3.26
C GLY A 267 0.10 -2.51 -2.88
N VAL A 268 0.69 -2.08 -1.77
CA VAL A 268 1.93 -2.64 -1.24
C VAL A 268 1.75 -4.05 -0.70
N THR A 269 0.67 -4.31 0.02
CA THR A 269 0.39 -5.62 0.61
C THR A 269 0.26 -6.71 -0.44
N LEU A 270 -0.27 -6.38 -1.62
CA LEU A 270 -0.55 -7.34 -2.70
C LEU A 270 0.48 -7.30 -3.84
N SER A 271 1.46 -6.39 -3.80
CA SER A 271 2.22 -6.00 -5.00
C SER A 271 2.95 -7.15 -5.69
N TRP A 272 3.66 -7.98 -4.91
CA TRP A 272 4.50 -9.04 -5.48
C TRP A 272 3.68 -10.25 -5.90
N GLY A 273 2.63 -10.60 -5.14
CA GLY A 273 1.69 -11.64 -5.51
C GLY A 273 0.93 -11.32 -6.80
N CYS A 274 0.41 -10.09 -6.92
CA CYS A 274 -0.20 -9.63 -8.17
C CYS A 274 0.82 -9.61 -9.32
N ALA A 275 2.07 -9.17 -9.07
CA ALA A 275 3.11 -9.16 -10.09
C ALA A 275 3.49 -10.57 -10.58
N GLU A 276 3.55 -11.55 -9.68
CA GLU A 276 3.77 -12.96 -10.02
C GLU A 276 2.64 -13.50 -10.89
N GLU A 277 1.39 -13.21 -10.54
CA GLU A 277 0.26 -13.64 -11.36
C GLU A 277 0.26 -12.97 -12.74
N VAL A 278 0.57 -11.67 -12.82
CA VAL A 278 0.76 -10.98 -14.10
C VAL A 278 1.86 -11.66 -14.92
N ALA A 279 3.00 -11.99 -14.32
CA ALA A 279 4.10 -12.68 -15.01
C ALA A 279 3.66 -14.05 -15.55
N ASN A 280 2.87 -14.81 -14.78
CA ASN A 280 2.28 -16.07 -15.20
C ASN A 280 1.32 -15.89 -16.38
N LEU A 281 0.43 -14.89 -16.32
CA LEU A 281 -0.49 -14.59 -17.42
C LEU A 281 0.30 -14.20 -18.68
N VAL A 282 1.26 -13.29 -18.60
CA VAL A 282 2.08 -12.87 -19.75
C VAL A 282 2.84 -14.05 -20.37
N SER A 283 3.30 -15.00 -19.55
CA SER A 283 4.10 -16.14 -20.01
C SER A 283 3.28 -17.28 -20.62
N GLN A 284 1.95 -17.31 -20.41
CA GLN A 284 1.08 -18.28 -21.06
C GLN A 284 1.05 -18.01 -22.56
N SER A 285 1.51 -18.98 -23.38
CA SER A 285 1.37 -18.90 -24.83
C SER A 285 -0.11 -18.79 -25.23
N ALA A 286 -0.38 -17.97 -26.25
CA ALA A 286 -1.67 -17.94 -26.94
C ALA A 286 -1.96 -19.26 -27.66
#